data_AF-A0A1S8BFM7-F1
#
_entry.id   AF-A0A1S8BFM7-F1
#
_cell.length_a   1.000
_cell.length_b   1.000
_cell.length_c   1.000
_cell.angle_alpha   90.00
_cell.angle_beta   90.00
_cell.angle_gamma   90.00
#
_symmetry.space_group_name_H-M   'P 1'
#
loop_
_entity.id
_entity.type
_entity.pdbx_description
1 polymer ?
#
loop_
_entity_poly.entity_id
_entity_poly.type
_entity_poly.pdbx_seq_one_letter_code
_entity_poly.pdbx_strand_id
1 'polypeptide(L)'
;MIELELSELNIVLSVVGAFLIVFGIISHKIKKSWYLGEALPAMLMGVILGPKAAKFIEPARWISAEPDELNELTLGVCRVAIGVQLVIVGFQLPAKYQLLRWKEKLIGTLPVMTIMWLATALCIFAIIPNLTMLSSLVIGACLACTDPILSQAIAKGAFAEEHIPRHLRDMMTSEAGANDSFSFPSLMLATFLIRHADKGTGEQDAEIERTDTIPEALKAWVLETLLYTILMGIVYGAVVGYASCMALKVAVRRRWIDIESLFLFPTAIGLFIIGTAGAIDTEELLACFAAGNALNWNGLYQEACKEEHDAVNPTIGFLLNLGAFLYIGSIIPWDMFSAPAVTYGRLFALGAAVLLVRRIPATMLSYKMLPNECANPREALVLGYMGPIGKLETSLTMAHRS
;
A
#
# COMPACT_ATOMS: atom_id res chain seq x y z
N MET A 1 10.04 19.42 -45.36
CA MET A 1 8.90 18.86 -44.62
C MET A 1 9.40 18.70 -43.19
N ILE A 2 8.78 19.33 -42.18
CA ILE A 2 9.18 19.11 -40.79
C ILE A 2 8.60 17.77 -40.40
N GLU A 3 9.41 16.73 -40.32
CA GLU A 3 8.99 15.42 -39.82
C GLU A 3 8.93 15.47 -38.29
N LEU A 4 7.81 15.05 -37.72
CA LEU A 4 7.63 14.94 -36.27
C LEU A 4 8.29 13.65 -35.80
N GLU A 5 9.29 13.74 -34.94
CA GLU A 5 9.88 12.59 -34.25
C GLU A 5 8.98 12.15 -33.07
N LEU A 6 8.00 11.30 -33.37
CA LEU A 6 7.08 10.72 -32.38
C LEU A 6 7.67 9.43 -31.80
N SER A 7 8.45 9.55 -30.73
CA SER A 7 8.83 8.41 -29.89
C SER A 7 7.76 8.16 -28.81
N GLU A 8 7.67 6.91 -28.32
CA GLU A 8 6.80 6.55 -27.18
C GLU A 8 7.11 7.44 -25.95
N LEU A 9 8.39 7.71 -25.70
CA LEU A 9 8.82 8.63 -24.65
C LEU A 9 8.24 10.04 -24.85
N ASN A 10 8.32 10.59 -26.06
CA ASN A 10 7.80 11.93 -26.38
C ASN A 10 6.29 12.01 -26.16
N ILE A 11 5.54 10.97 -26.55
CA ILE A 11 4.09 10.89 -26.38
C ILE A 11 3.74 10.84 -24.89
N VAL A 12 4.32 9.91 -24.15
CA VAL A 12 4.04 9.71 -22.72
C VAL A 12 4.37 10.99 -21.93
N LEU A 13 5.55 11.57 -22.14
CA LEU A 13 5.94 12.81 -21.44
C LEU A 13 5.04 14.00 -21.80
N SER A 14 4.65 14.13 -23.07
CA SER A 14 3.75 15.21 -23.50
C SER A 14 2.38 15.11 -22.84
N VAL A 15 1.81 13.90 -22.81
CA VAL A 15 0.48 13.65 -22.26
C VAL A 15 0.48 13.75 -20.74
N VAL A 16 1.44 13.10 -20.05
CA VAL A 16 1.57 13.17 -18.59
C VAL A 16 1.87 14.61 -18.17
N GLY A 17 2.79 15.29 -18.86
CA GLY A 17 3.10 16.70 -18.60
C GLY A 17 1.88 17.61 -18.77
N ALA A 18 1.11 17.45 -19.86
CA ALA A 18 -0.12 18.20 -20.07
C ALA A 18 -1.15 17.95 -18.96
N PHE A 19 -1.32 16.69 -18.54
CA PHE A 19 -2.18 16.34 -17.41
C PHE A 19 -1.74 17.03 -16.11
N LEU A 20 -0.45 16.98 -15.78
CA LEU A 20 0.10 17.62 -14.57
C LEU A 20 -0.10 19.14 -14.58
N ILE A 21 0.11 19.79 -15.73
CA ILE A 21 -0.11 21.23 -15.89
C ILE A 21 -1.60 21.57 -15.65
N VAL A 22 -2.51 20.88 -16.33
CA VAL A 22 -3.95 21.12 -16.21
C VAL A 22 -4.43 20.83 -14.79
N PHE A 23 -4.05 19.68 -14.23
CA PHE A 23 -4.41 19.29 -12.87
C PHE A 23 -3.88 20.31 -11.85
N GLY A 24 -2.64 20.78 -12.02
CA GLY A 24 -2.03 21.81 -11.17
C GLY A 24 -2.85 23.10 -11.13
N ILE A 25 -3.28 23.59 -12.30
CA ILE A 25 -4.08 24.82 -12.45
C ILE A 25 -5.43 24.72 -11.71
N ILE A 26 -6.08 23.55 -11.74
CA ILE A 26 -7.41 23.35 -11.13
C ILE A 26 -7.37 22.65 -9.76
N SER A 27 -6.17 22.34 -9.26
CA SER A 27 -5.94 21.50 -8.08
C SER A 27 -6.67 21.99 -6.84
N HIS A 28 -6.75 23.32 -6.66
CA HIS A 28 -7.47 23.91 -5.54
C HIS A 28 -8.96 23.54 -5.55
N LYS A 29 -9.64 23.61 -6.70
CA LYS A 29 -11.06 23.24 -6.80
C LYS A 29 -11.26 21.76 -6.51
N ILE A 30 -10.41 20.90 -7.06
CA ILE A 30 -10.48 19.44 -6.86
C ILE A 30 -10.31 19.10 -5.37
N LYS A 31 -9.24 19.59 -4.75
CA LYS A 31 -8.87 19.19 -3.39
C LYS A 31 -9.66 19.90 -2.30
N LYS A 32 -9.95 21.20 -2.46
CA LYS A 32 -10.58 22.03 -1.41
C LYS A 32 -12.08 22.20 -1.60
N SER A 33 -12.59 22.28 -2.84
CA SER A 33 -14.03 22.46 -3.08
C SER A 33 -14.76 21.14 -3.24
N TRP A 34 -14.18 20.18 -3.94
CA TRP A 34 -14.81 18.87 -4.19
C TRP A 34 -14.37 17.78 -3.21
N TYR A 35 -13.39 18.07 -2.36
CA TYR A 35 -12.79 17.12 -1.41
C TYR A 35 -12.34 15.81 -2.08
N LEU A 36 -11.92 15.89 -3.34
CA LEU A 36 -11.51 14.73 -4.12
C LEU A 36 -9.99 14.55 -4.03
N GLY A 37 -9.55 13.36 -3.61
CA GLY A 37 -8.14 12.98 -3.65
C GLY A 37 -7.63 12.88 -5.09
N GLU A 38 -6.32 13.04 -5.28
CA GLU A 38 -5.69 13.01 -6.62
C GLU A 38 -5.66 11.63 -7.28
N ALA A 39 -5.79 10.55 -6.50
CA ALA A 39 -5.75 9.19 -7.00
C ALA A 39 -6.88 8.86 -7.99
N LEU A 40 -8.12 9.31 -7.73
CA LEU A 40 -9.25 9.02 -8.62
C LEU A 40 -9.11 9.73 -9.98
N PRO A 41 -8.84 11.06 -10.05
CA PRO A 41 -8.53 11.73 -11.31
C PRO A 41 -7.35 11.10 -12.06
N ALA A 42 -6.27 10.75 -11.36
CA ALA A 42 -5.10 10.11 -11.97
C ALA A 42 -5.45 8.76 -12.61
N MET A 43 -6.18 7.91 -11.89
CA MET A 43 -6.63 6.62 -12.39
C MET A 43 -7.57 6.76 -13.60
N LEU A 44 -8.54 7.67 -13.55
CA LEU A 44 -9.43 7.93 -14.69
C LEU A 44 -8.66 8.41 -15.93
N MET A 45 -7.67 9.28 -15.73
CA MET A 45 -6.79 9.70 -16.81
C MET A 45 -5.96 8.53 -17.34
N GLY A 46 -5.43 7.66 -16.47
CA GLY A 46 -4.77 6.42 -16.89
C GLY A 46 -5.67 5.53 -17.77
N VAL A 47 -6.95 5.40 -17.42
CA VAL A 47 -7.93 4.63 -18.22
C VAL A 47 -8.20 5.29 -19.58
N ILE A 48 -8.38 6.62 -19.61
CA ILE A 48 -8.64 7.38 -20.84
C ILE A 48 -7.42 7.37 -21.77
N LEU A 49 -6.23 7.48 -21.21
CA LEU A 49 -4.97 7.52 -21.96
C LEU A 49 -4.43 6.12 -22.30
N GLY A 50 -4.94 5.11 -21.60
CA GLY A 50 -4.55 3.71 -21.71
C GLY A 50 -4.96 3.04 -23.03
N PRO A 51 -4.66 1.73 -23.16
CA PRO A 51 -4.78 0.96 -24.39
C PRO A 51 -6.21 0.82 -24.93
N LYS A 52 -7.23 1.00 -24.07
CA LYS A 52 -8.64 0.85 -24.48
C LYS A 52 -9.26 2.10 -25.08
N ALA A 53 -8.70 3.28 -24.81
CA ALA A 53 -9.25 4.55 -25.27
C ALA A 53 -8.25 5.28 -26.19
N ALA A 54 -7.40 6.17 -25.67
CA ALA A 54 -6.53 7.00 -26.49
C ALA A 54 -5.23 6.33 -26.96
N LYS A 55 -4.81 5.22 -26.33
CA LYS A 55 -3.61 4.44 -26.71
C LYS A 55 -2.30 5.23 -26.67
N PHE A 56 -2.23 6.24 -25.80
CA PHE A 56 -1.02 7.05 -25.61
C PHE A 56 -0.09 6.48 -24.53
N ILE A 57 -0.64 5.69 -23.62
CA ILE A 57 0.10 5.05 -22.53
C ILE A 57 -0.18 3.55 -22.60
N GLU A 58 0.75 2.80 -23.19
CA GLU A 58 0.68 1.35 -23.27
C GLU A 58 1.97 0.76 -22.68
N PRO A 59 1.99 0.45 -21.36
CA PRO A 59 3.17 -0.10 -20.70
C PRO A 59 3.72 -1.37 -21.37
N ALA A 60 2.85 -2.19 -21.96
CA ALA A 60 3.23 -3.38 -22.72
C ALA A 60 4.08 -3.07 -23.97
N ARG A 61 4.08 -1.84 -24.50
CA ARG A 61 4.94 -1.41 -25.61
C ARG A 61 6.32 -0.91 -25.17
N TRP A 62 6.46 -0.54 -23.90
CA TRP A 62 7.73 -0.02 -23.37
C TRP A 62 8.76 -1.14 -23.17
N ILE A 63 8.26 -2.36 -23.09
CA ILE A 63 8.99 -3.60 -22.86
C ILE A 63 8.69 -4.54 -24.02
N SER A 64 9.53 -5.54 -24.25
CA SER A 64 9.42 -6.48 -25.37
C SER A 64 8.26 -7.47 -25.21
N ALA A 65 7.02 -7.00 -25.04
CA ALA A 65 5.74 -7.72 -25.10
C ALA A 65 5.57 -9.04 -24.31
N GLU A 66 6.55 -9.52 -23.55
CA GLU A 66 6.38 -10.71 -22.73
C GLU A 66 5.56 -10.35 -21.46
N PRO A 67 4.46 -11.09 -21.17
CA PRO A 67 3.59 -10.79 -20.02
C PRO A 67 4.31 -10.74 -18.68
N ASP A 68 5.35 -11.56 -18.51
CA ASP A 68 6.10 -11.66 -17.26
C ASP A 68 6.96 -10.42 -17.02
N GLU A 69 7.60 -9.87 -18.07
CA GLU A 69 8.40 -8.64 -17.98
C GLU A 69 7.53 -7.42 -17.61
N LEU A 70 6.26 -7.38 -18.04
CA LEU A 70 5.32 -6.32 -17.66
C LEU A 70 4.95 -6.39 -16.17
N ASN A 71 4.79 -7.60 -15.63
CA ASN A 71 4.52 -7.81 -14.20
C ASN A 71 5.72 -7.38 -13.35
N GLU A 72 6.95 -7.68 -13.79
CA GLU A 72 8.18 -7.24 -13.13
C GLU A 72 8.32 -5.71 -13.13
N LEU A 73 8.08 -5.05 -14.27
CA LEU A 73 8.07 -3.59 -14.34
C LEU A 73 7.03 -3.00 -13.39
N THR A 74 5.81 -3.53 -13.45
CA THR A 74 4.73 -3.04 -12.59
C THR A 74 5.14 -3.18 -11.13
N LEU A 75 5.63 -4.35 -10.72
CA LEU A 75 6.11 -4.60 -9.38
C LEU A 75 7.20 -3.61 -8.97
N GLY A 76 8.20 -3.36 -9.83
CA GLY A 76 9.26 -2.38 -9.56
C GLY A 76 8.74 -0.96 -9.36
N VAL A 77 7.81 -0.50 -10.21
CA VAL A 77 7.19 0.83 -10.08
C VAL A 77 6.36 0.93 -8.80
N CYS A 78 5.57 -0.10 -8.47
CA CYS A 78 4.79 -0.18 -7.23
C CYS A 78 5.69 -0.07 -6.00
N ARG A 79 6.74 -0.91 -5.93
CA ARG A 79 7.69 -0.98 -4.81
C ARG A 79 8.29 0.40 -4.52
N VAL A 80 8.74 1.10 -5.57
CA VAL A 80 9.28 2.46 -5.42
C VAL A 80 8.23 3.46 -4.94
N ALA A 81 7.05 3.47 -5.57
CA ALA A 81 6.00 4.41 -5.23
C ALA A 81 5.50 4.24 -3.78
N ILE A 82 5.27 3.00 -3.35
CA ILE A 82 4.74 2.69 -2.02
C ILE A 82 5.84 2.79 -0.96
N GLY A 83 7.02 2.21 -1.19
CA GLY A 83 8.08 2.19 -0.20
C GLY A 83 8.57 3.59 0.19
N VAL A 84 8.77 4.50 -0.77
CA VAL A 84 9.12 5.91 -0.47
C VAL A 84 8.01 6.58 0.35
N GLN A 85 6.75 6.38 -0.04
CA GLN A 85 5.61 6.96 0.70
C GLN A 85 5.48 6.39 2.11
N LEU A 86 5.79 5.12 2.33
CA LEU A 86 5.78 4.49 3.66
C LEU A 86 6.83 5.08 4.60
N VAL A 87 8.01 5.46 4.09
CA VAL A 87 8.97 6.24 4.89
C VAL A 87 8.36 7.58 5.30
N ILE A 88 7.72 8.28 4.36
CA ILE A 88 7.08 9.57 4.59
C ILE A 88 5.96 9.45 5.64
N VAL A 89 5.11 8.42 5.51
CA VAL A 89 4.07 8.06 6.49
C VAL A 89 4.68 7.85 7.87
N GLY A 90 5.79 7.11 7.95
CA GLY A 90 6.44 6.74 9.19
C GLY A 90 6.99 7.94 9.97
N PHE A 91 7.72 8.87 9.33
CA PHE A 91 8.32 10.01 10.05
C PHE A 91 7.28 11.06 10.47
N GLN A 92 6.14 11.12 9.78
CA GLN A 92 5.07 12.05 10.10
C GLN A 92 4.28 11.66 11.36
N LEU A 93 4.46 10.45 11.88
CA LEU A 93 3.92 10.05 13.17
C LEU A 93 4.70 10.71 14.32
N PRO A 94 4.05 10.92 15.49
CA PRO A 94 4.73 11.43 16.68
C PRO A 94 5.95 10.58 17.07
N ALA A 95 6.93 11.21 17.73
CA ALA A 95 8.13 10.51 18.18
C ALA A 95 7.77 9.27 19.04
N LYS A 96 8.39 8.13 18.71
CA LYS A 96 8.18 6.84 19.40
C LYS A 96 6.73 6.35 19.42
N TYR A 97 5.88 6.82 18.50
CA TYR A 97 4.46 6.49 18.49
C TYR A 97 4.18 4.97 18.49
N GLN A 98 4.94 4.20 17.70
CA GLN A 98 4.83 2.73 17.66
C GLN A 98 5.16 2.09 19.01
N LEU A 99 6.24 2.53 19.65
CA LEU A 99 6.68 1.99 20.94
C LEU A 99 5.72 2.37 22.07
N LEU A 100 5.10 3.56 22.02
CA LEU A 100 4.19 4.01 23.07
C LEU A 100 2.81 3.34 22.97
N ARG A 101 2.40 2.91 21.78
CA ARG A 101 1.06 2.36 21.47
C ARG A 101 1.08 0.91 21.01
N TRP A 102 2.16 0.17 21.27
CA TRP A 102 2.34 -1.18 20.73
C TRP A 102 1.28 -2.18 21.22
N LYS A 103 0.82 -2.03 22.48
CA LYS A 103 -0.21 -2.91 23.06
C LYS A 103 -1.55 -2.66 22.39
N GLU A 104 -1.93 -1.39 22.24
CA GLU A 104 -3.16 -0.99 21.56
C GLU A 104 -3.17 -1.52 20.11
N LYS A 105 -2.04 -1.42 19.39
CA LYS A 105 -1.94 -1.95 18.02
C LYS A 105 -1.99 -3.47 17.96
N LEU A 106 -1.26 -4.16 18.85
CA LEU A 106 -1.26 -5.62 18.86
C LEU A 106 -2.64 -6.19 19.20
N ILE A 107 -3.31 -5.61 20.20
CA ILE A 107 -4.59 -6.11 20.74
C ILE A 107 -5.79 -5.61 19.92
N GLY A 108 -5.70 -4.42 19.32
CA GLY A 108 -6.80 -3.83 18.56
C GLY A 108 -6.68 -4.01 17.05
N THR A 109 -5.50 -3.75 16.47
CA THR A 109 -5.32 -3.75 15.01
C THR A 109 -5.27 -5.15 14.43
N LEU A 110 -4.49 -6.09 15.00
CA LEU A 110 -4.39 -7.45 14.46
C LEU A 110 -5.73 -8.20 14.39
N PRO A 111 -6.60 -8.18 15.43
CA PRO A 111 -7.92 -8.80 15.32
C PRO A 111 -8.80 -8.11 14.28
N VAL A 112 -8.76 -6.78 14.19
CA VAL A 112 -9.52 -6.03 13.17
C VAL A 112 -9.10 -6.44 11.77
N MET A 113 -7.80 -6.53 11.48
CA MET A 113 -7.29 -6.94 10.18
C MET A 113 -7.65 -8.39 9.85
N THR A 114 -7.61 -9.28 10.85
CA THR A 114 -8.02 -10.67 10.68
C THR A 114 -9.51 -10.78 10.34
N ILE A 115 -10.37 -10.03 11.05
CA ILE A 115 -11.80 -9.98 10.77
C ILE A 115 -12.05 -9.38 9.38
N MET A 116 -11.35 -8.31 9.01
CA MET A 116 -11.44 -7.69 7.68
C MET A 116 -11.08 -8.69 6.58
N TRP A 117 -10.01 -9.46 6.77
CA TRP A 117 -9.58 -10.49 5.83
C TRP A 117 -10.64 -11.60 5.67
N LEU A 118 -11.10 -12.18 6.78
CA LEU A 118 -12.09 -13.26 6.77
C LEU A 118 -13.45 -12.79 6.23
N ALA A 119 -13.88 -11.58 6.58
CA ALA A 119 -15.11 -10.98 6.06
C ALA A 119 -15.03 -10.77 4.55
N THR A 120 -13.89 -10.27 4.04
CA THR A 120 -13.67 -10.05 2.61
C THR A 120 -13.65 -11.39 1.86
N ALA A 121 -12.96 -12.40 2.39
CA ALA A 121 -12.95 -13.75 1.85
C ALA A 121 -14.36 -14.36 1.81
N LEU A 122 -15.16 -14.17 2.86
CA LEU A 122 -16.54 -14.65 2.92
C LEU A 122 -17.43 -13.96 1.88
N CYS A 123 -17.29 -12.64 1.69
CA CYS A 123 -18.01 -11.90 0.64
C CYS A 123 -17.67 -12.43 -0.76
N ILE A 124 -16.39 -12.70 -1.03
CA ILE A 124 -15.92 -13.27 -2.30
C ILE A 124 -16.52 -14.66 -2.52
N PHE A 125 -16.44 -15.53 -1.51
CA PHE A 125 -16.97 -16.89 -1.55
C PHE A 125 -18.49 -16.92 -1.77
N ALA A 126 -19.22 -15.99 -1.15
CA ALA A 126 -20.68 -15.94 -1.26
C ALA A 126 -21.18 -15.41 -2.61
N ILE A 127 -20.44 -14.50 -3.26
CA ILE A 127 -20.91 -13.76 -4.45
C ILE A 127 -20.36 -14.35 -5.75
N ILE A 128 -19.10 -14.80 -5.76
CA ILE A 128 -18.46 -15.36 -6.95
C ILE A 128 -18.65 -16.88 -6.95
N PRO A 129 -19.40 -17.44 -7.92
CA PRO A 129 -19.63 -18.88 -7.98
C PRO A 129 -18.35 -19.63 -8.35
N ASN A 130 -18.30 -20.91 -7.98
CA ASN A 130 -17.21 -21.85 -8.31
C ASN A 130 -15.83 -21.48 -7.74
N LEU A 131 -15.77 -20.63 -6.72
CA LEU A 131 -14.56 -20.44 -5.92
C LEU A 131 -14.58 -21.35 -4.69
N THR A 132 -13.43 -21.96 -4.38
CA THR A 132 -13.25 -22.63 -3.09
C THR A 132 -13.05 -21.59 -1.99
N MET A 133 -13.38 -21.93 -0.74
CA MET A 133 -13.12 -21.06 0.42
C MET A 133 -11.63 -20.68 0.50
N LEU A 134 -10.72 -21.59 0.15
CA LEU A 134 -9.28 -21.33 0.15
C LEU A 134 -8.89 -20.31 -0.94
N SER A 135 -9.41 -20.44 -2.16
CA SER A 135 -9.21 -19.44 -3.22
C SER A 135 -9.77 -18.07 -2.80
N SER A 136 -10.91 -18.03 -2.11
CA SER A 136 -11.48 -16.80 -1.57
C SER A 136 -10.63 -16.18 -0.44
N LEU A 137 -9.96 -17.00 0.39
CA LEU A 137 -9.00 -16.51 1.39
C LEU A 137 -7.78 -15.86 0.75
N VAL A 138 -7.28 -16.44 -0.34
CA VAL A 138 -6.16 -15.89 -1.13
C VAL A 138 -6.52 -14.54 -1.73
N ILE A 139 -7.64 -14.44 -2.45
CA ILE A 139 -8.14 -13.18 -3.01
C ILE A 139 -8.47 -12.18 -1.88
N GLY A 140 -9.04 -12.67 -0.79
CA GLY A 140 -9.34 -11.89 0.41
C GLY A 140 -8.09 -11.26 1.02
N ALA A 141 -6.95 -11.96 1.06
CA ALA A 141 -5.69 -11.42 1.58
C ALA A 141 -5.17 -10.26 0.70
N CYS A 142 -5.34 -10.38 -0.62
CA CYS A 142 -5.09 -9.29 -1.56
C CYS A 142 -6.02 -8.10 -1.40
N LEU A 143 -7.18 -8.25 -0.77
CA LEU A 143 -8.14 -7.16 -0.58
C LEU A 143 -8.32 -6.75 0.89
N ALA A 144 -7.66 -7.42 1.84
CA ALA A 144 -7.84 -7.19 3.27
C ALA A 144 -7.24 -5.85 3.73
N CYS A 145 -6.06 -5.51 3.20
CA CYS A 145 -5.30 -4.39 3.72
C CYS A 145 -5.79 -3.04 3.21
N THR A 146 -5.54 -2.02 4.01
CA THR A 146 -5.89 -0.63 3.73
C THR A 146 -4.68 0.06 3.15
N ASP A 147 -4.86 0.68 1.99
CA ASP A 147 -3.76 1.31 1.27
C ASP A 147 -3.21 2.51 2.03
N PRO A 148 -1.90 2.55 2.34
CA PRO A 148 -1.29 3.68 3.05
C PRO A 148 -1.43 4.98 2.28
N ILE A 149 -1.40 4.96 0.96
CA ILE A 149 -1.40 6.18 0.13
C ILE A 149 -2.78 6.84 0.14
N LEU A 150 -3.83 6.09 -0.24
CA LEU A 150 -5.22 6.54 -0.18
C LEU A 150 -5.65 6.83 1.26
N SER A 151 -5.21 6.03 2.23
CA SER A 151 -5.50 6.29 3.64
C SER A 151 -4.90 7.62 4.07
N GLN A 152 -3.69 7.97 3.64
CA GLN A 152 -3.10 9.28 3.92
C GLN A 152 -3.84 10.42 3.22
N ALA A 153 -4.25 10.25 1.97
CA ALA A 153 -5.06 11.25 1.27
C ALA A 153 -6.38 11.52 1.99
N ILE A 154 -6.99 10.50 2.61
CA ILE A 154 -8.19 10.64 3.42
C ILE A 154 -7.88 11.18 4.82
N ALA A 155 -6.87 10.66 5.51
CA ALA A 155 -6.54 11.02 6.88
C ALA A 155 -5.92 12.41 7.02
N LYS A 156 -5.22 12.90 5.99
CA LYS A 156 -4.55 14.21 5.98
C LYS A 156 -5.07 15.14 4.89
N GLY A 157 -6.09 14.73 4.15
CA GLY A 157 -6.78 15.60 3.21
C GLY A 157 -7.52 16.75 3.92
N ALA A 158 -7.85 17.79 3.15
CA ALA A 158 -8.49 18.99 3.66
C ALA A 158 -9.74 18.70 4.52
N PHE A 159 -10.54 17.72 4.11
CA PHE A 159 -11.72 17.28 4.85
C PHE A 159 -11.37 16.74 6.25
N ALA A 160 -10.38 15.85 6.34
CA ALA A 160 -10.02 15.23 7.61
C ALA A 160 -9.28 16.16 8.56
N GLU A 161 -8.52 17.13 8.03
CA GLU A 161 -7.91 18.15 8.89
C GLU A 161 -8.96 18.98 9.64
N GLU A 162 -10.10 19.24 9.01
CA GLU A 162 -11.20 20.03 9.55
C GLU A 162 -12.16 19.21 10.43
N HIS A 163 -12.44 17.96 10.05
CA HIS A 163 -13.53 17.17 10.65
C HIS A 163 -13.09 15.98 11.50
N ILE A 164 -11.81 15.54 11.41
CA ILE A 164 -11.33 14.34 12.11
C ILE A 164 -10.29 14.72 13.18
N PRO A 165 -10.54 14.35 14.46
CA PRO A 165 -9.58 14.54 15.54
C PRO A 165 -8.19 14.01 15.20
N ARG A 166 -7.15 14.74 15.64
CA ARG A 166 -5.76 14.40 15.32
C ARG A 166 -5.36 12.98 15.76
N HIS A 167 -5.84 12.52 16.92
CA HIS A 167 -5.52 11.20 17.43
C HIS A 167 -6.04 10.07 16.52
N LEU A 168 -7.25 10.21 15.96
CA LEU A 168 -7.78 9.26 14.97
C LEU A 168 -6.97 9.28 13.68
N ARG A 169 -6.54 10.46 13.22
CA ARG A 169 -5.69 10.59 12.03
C ARG A 169 -4.33 9.91 12.21
N ASP A 170 -3.69 10.09 13.36
CA ASP A 170 -2.41 9.45 13.68
C ASP A 170 -2.57 7.92 13.83
N MET A 171 -3.69 7.46 14.41
CA MET A 171 -4.06 6.04 14.46
C MET A 171 -4.22 5.46 13.05
N MET A 172 -5.05 6.07 12.20
CA MET A 172 -5.28 5.64 10.82
C MET A 172 -3.99 5.63 10.00
N THR A 173 -3.14 6.65 10.18
CA THR A 173 -1.82 6.74 9.55
C THR A 173 -0.94 5.56 9.96
N SER A 174 -0.90 5.26 11.26
CA SER A 174 -0.11 4.16 11.77
C SER A 174 -0.66 2.79 11.37
N GLU A 175 -1.98 2.62 11.37
CA GLU A 175 -2.64 1.40 10.95
C GLU A 175 -2.30 1.13 9.49
N ALA A 176 -2.54 2.10 8.61
CA ALA A 176 -2.32 1.94 7.17
C ALA A 176 -0.84 1.70 6.83
N GLY A 177 0.10 2.38 7.49
CA GLY A 177 1.53 2.16 7.29
C GLY A 177 2.03 0.79 7.76
N ALA A 178 1.38 0.17 8.73
CA ALA A 178 1.65 -1.20 9.17
C ALA A 178 0.80 -2.26 8.43
N ASN A 179 -0.21 -1.82 7.66
CA ASN A 179 -1.27 -2.70 7.17
C ASN A 179 -0.80 -3.64 6.07
N ASP A 180 0.02 -3.12 5.16
CA ASP A 180 0.48 -3.88 3.99
C ASP A 180 1.22 -5.15 4.38
N SER A 181 1.96 -5.10 5.49
CA SER A 181 2.71 -6.21 6.07
C SER A 181 1.86 -7.31 6.68
N PHE A 182 0.56 -7.09 6.90
CA PHE A 182 -0.37 -8.14 7.31
C PHE A 182 -0.92 -8.92 6.10
N SER A 183 -0.90 -8.32 4.91
CA SER A 183 -1.35 -9.00 3.68
C SER A 183 -0.49 -10.21 3.41
N PHE A 184 0.84 -10.05 3.53
CA PHE A 184 1.81 -11.07 3.15
C PHE A 184 1.67 -12.34 4.02
N PRO A 185 1.62 -12.28 5.37
CA PRO A 185 1.32 -13.44 6.20
C PRO A 185 -0.01 -14.09 5.92
N SER A 186 -1.06 -13.30 5.73
CA SER A 186 -2.41 -13.83 5.46
C SER A 186 -2.46 -14.56 4.12
N LEU A 187 -1.77 -13.99 3.12
CA LEU A 187 -1.61 -14.60 1.80
C LEU A 187 -0.81 -15.89 1.89
N MET A 188 0.38 -15.87 2.50
CA MET A 188 1.22 -17.04 2.66
C MET A 188 0.51 -18.15 3.43
N LEU A 189 -0.25 -17.82 4.48
CA LEU A 189 -1.05 -18.80 5.21
C LEU A 189 -2.08 -19.45 4.28
N ALA A 190 -2.80 -18.65 3.48
CA ALA A 190 -3.80 -19.18 2.55
C ALA A 190 -3.19 -20.04 1.44
N THR A 191 -2.04 -19.65 0.88
CA THR A 191 -1.35 -20.44 -0.16
C THR A 191 -0.75 -21.72 0.41
N PHE A 192 -0.17 -21.68 1.61
CA PHE A 192 0.23 -22.88 2.33
C PHE A 192 -0.98 -23.80 2.55
N LEU A 193 -2.12 -23.29 3.02
CA LEU A 193 -3.32 -24.13 3.21
C LEU A 193 -3.82 -24.76 1.89
N ILE A 194 -3.77 -24.05 0.75
CA ILE A 194 -4.10 -24.62 -0.56
C ILE A 194 -3.17 -25.79 -0.90
N ARG A 195 -1.85 -25.57 -0.80
CA ARG A 195 -0.84 -26.61 -1.12
C ARG A 195 -1.01 -27.89 -0.30
N HIS A 196 -1.62 -27.80 0.89
CA HIS A 196 -1.83 -28.94 1.80
C HIS A 196 -3.24 -29.55 1.77
N ALA A 197 -4.24 -28.81 1.26
CA ALA A 197 -5.62 -29.29 1.13
C ALA A 197 -5.80 -30.27 -0.03
N ASP A 198 -4.96 -30.20 -1.05
CA ASP A 198 -5.07 -30.97 -2.30
C ASP A 198 -4.55 -32.42 -2.20
N LYS A 199 -4.80 -33.07 -1.05
CA LYS A 199 -4.45 -34.49 -0.81
C LYS A 199 -5.35 -35.49 -1.57
N GLY A 200 -6.29 -35.03 -2.40
CA GLY A 200 -7.43 -35.85 -2.86
C GLY A 200 -7.64 -36.01 -4.37
N THR A 201 -7.03 -35.17 -5.21
CA THR A 201 -7.28 -35.20 -6.67
C THR A 201 -5.97 -35.18 -7.41
N GLY A 202 -5.57 -36.34 -7.92
CA GLY A 202 -4.35 -36.50 -8.70
C GLY A 202 -4.46 -35.73 -10.01
N GLU A 203 -3.73 -34.63 -10.11
CA GLU A 203 -3.16 -34.15 -11.36
C GLU A 203 -1.75 -33.64 -11.05
N GLN A 204 -0.79 -34.24 -11.76
CA GLN A 204 0.62 -33.89 -11.76
C GLN A 204 0.74 -32.57 -12.52
N ASP A 205 1.32 -31.54 -11.91
CA ASP A 205 2.22 -30.56 -12.53
C ASP A 205 2.57 -29.46 -11.53
N ALA A 206 3.64 -29.70 -10.76
CA ALA A 206 4.55 -28.70 -10.19
C ALA A 206 5.58 -29.45 -9.34
N GLU A 207 6.79 -29.53 -9.86
CA GLU A 207 7.98 -30.13 -9.24
C GLU A 207 8.51 -29.17 -8.15
N ILE A 208 7.73 -28.98 -7.08
CA ILE A 208 8.10 -28.20 -5.90
C ILE A 208 8.02 -29.14 -4.71
N GLU A 209 9.12 -29.26 -3.96
CA GLU A 209 9.32 -30.18 -2.84
C GLU A 209 8.07 -30.28 -1.94
N ARG A 210 7.37 -31.41 -2.07
CA ARG A 210 6.17 -31.75 -1.32
C ARG A 210 6.58 -32.28 0.05
N THR A 211 6.52 -31.45 1.07
CA THR A 211 6.91 -31.85 2.44
C THR A 211 5.84 -31.46 3.47
N ASP A 212 5.12 -32.50 3.92
CA ASP A 212 4.59 -32.74 5.27
C ASP A 212 3.42 -31.90 5.88
N THR A 213 2.99 -32.27 7.10
CA THR A 213 1.63 -32.08 7.66
C THR A 213 1.20 -30.62 7.97
N ILE A 214 -0.09 -30.32 8.23
CA ILE A 214 -0.59 -28.96 8.61
C ILE A 214 0.27 -28.28 9.71
N PRO A 215 0.73 -28.99 10.76
CA PRO A 215 1.65 -28.42 11.75
C PRO A 215 2.99 -27.94 11.19
N GLU A 216 3.51 -28.59 10.15
CA GLU A 216 4.79 -28.24 9.52
C GLU A 216 4.62 -27.04 8.58
N ALA A 217 3.50 -26.96 7.86
CA ALA A 217 3.11 -25.76 7.11
C ALA A 217 3.01 -24.53 8.04
N LEU A 218 2.38 -24.68 9.21
CA LEU A 218 2.31 -23.63 10.22
C LEU A 218 3.68 -23.27 10.78
N LYS A 219 4.56 -24.27 11.00
CA LYS A 219 5.93 -24.04 11.47
C LYS A 219 6.75 -23.26 10.45
N ALA A 220 6.69 -23.63 9.18
CA ALA A 220 7.34 -22.91 8.08
C ALA A 220 6.81 -21.48 7.98
N TRP A 221 5.48 -21.29 8.03
CA TRP A 221 4.87 -19.96 8.04
C TRP A 221 5.35 -19.09 9.22
N VAL A 222 5.42 -19.63 10.44
CA VAL A 222 5.93 -18.86 11.59
C VAL A 222 7.40 -18.50 11.42
N LEU A 223 8.25 -19.45 11.02
CA LEU A 223 9.70 -19.23 10.94
C LEU A 223 10.11 -18.38 9.74
N GLU A 224 9.61 -18.69 8.55
CA GLU A 224 9.99 -18.02 7.32
C GLU A 224 9.24 -16.70 7.16
N THR A 225 7.92 -16.70 7.34
CA THR A 225 7.10 -15.52 7.06
C THR A 225 7.13 -14.51 8.21
N LEU A 226 6.83 -14.93 9.43
CA LEU A 226 6.76 -14.00 10.56
C LEU A 226 8.14 -13.64 11.12
N LEU A 227 9.01 -14.64 11.34
CA LEU A 227 10.28 -14.44 12.03
C LEU A 227 11.40 -14.00 11.07
N TYR A 228 11.54 -14.61 9.90
CA TYR A 228 12.55 -14.19 8.94
C TYR A 228 12.07 -12.94 8.18
N THR A 229 11.08 -13.04 7.30
CA THR A 229 10.74 -11.94 6.38
C THR A 229 10.23 -10.66 7.08
N ILE A 230 9.35 -10.78 8.07
CA ILE A 230 8.75 -9.61 8.75
C ILE A 230 9.68 -9.03 9.82
N LEU A 231 10.11 -9.84 10.79
CA LEU A 231 10.91 -9.31 11.89
C LEU A 231 12.27 -8.80 11.39
N MET A 232 12.91 -9.49 10.43
CA MET A 232 14.15 -8.98 9.81
C MET A 232 13.90 -7.64 9.12
N GLY A 233 12.82 -7.48 8.36
CA GLY A 233 12.45 -6.22 7.71
C GLY A 233 12.27 -5.08 8.70
N ILE A 234 11.54 -5.32 9.81
CA ILE A 234 11.35 -4.33 10.89
C ILE A 234 12.71 -3.94 11.49
N VAL A 235 13.54 -4.92 11.86
CA VAL A 235 14.84 -4.68 12.51
C VAL A 235 15.76 -3.93 11.56
N TYR A 236 15.85 -4.37 10.30
CA TYR A 236 16.65 -3.74 9.28
C TYR A 236 16.26 -2.27 9.07
N GLY A 237 14.98 -2.01 8.82
CA GLY A 237 14.44 -0.66 8.65
C GLY A 237 14.67 0.21 9.89
N ALA A 238 14.41 -0.32 11.08
CA ALA A 238 14.63 0.41 12.33
C ALA A 238 16.10 0.76 12.55
N VAL A 239 17.04 -0.14 12.22
CA VAL A 239 18.48 0.12 12.32
C VAL A 239 18.90 1.21 11.35
N VAL A 240 18.51 1.12 10.08
CA VAL A 240 18.84 2.13 9.05
C VAL A 240 18.24 3.49 9.40
N GLY A 241 16.97 3.54 9.81
CA GLY A 241 16.30 4.77 10.20
C GLY A 241 16.87 5.40 11.48
N TYR A 242 17.23 4.58 12.48
CA TYR A 242 17.83 5.09 13.72
C TYR A 242 19.27 5.58 13.50
N ALA A 243 20.08 4.83 12.73
CA ALA A 243 21.42 5.28 12.32
C ALA A 243 21.34 6.62 11.57
N SER A 244 20.36 6.76 10.68
CA SER A 244 20.07 8.01 9.97
C SER A 244 19.68 9.14 10.90
N CYS A 245 18.81 8.87 11.89
CA CYS A 245 18.40 9.83 12.92
C CYS A 245 19.63 10.40 13.67
N MET A 246 20.58 9.52 14.04
CA MET A 246 21.81 9.94 14.71
C MET A 246 22.76 10.70 13.78
N ALA A 247 22.91 10.25 12.54
CA ALA A 247 23.74 10.91 11.53
C ALA A 247 23.24 12.32 11.23
N LEU A 248 21.93 12.49 10.99
CA LEU A 248 21.29 13.78 10.76
C LEU A 248 21.45 14.72 11.95
N LYS A 249 21.29 14.22 13.17
CA LYS A 249 21.51 15.02 14.38
C LYS A 249 22.93 15.59 14.46
N VAL A 250 23.94 14.81 14.05
CA VAL A 250 25.33 15.28 13.99
C VAL A 250 25.52 16.25 12.82
N ALA A 251 24.98 15.92 11.64
CA ALA A 251 25.11 16.73 10.43
C ALA A 251 24.48 18.12 10.61
N VAL A 252 23.27 18.21 11.17
CA VAL A 252 22.60 19.49 11.45
C VAL A 252 23.40 20.32 12.45
N ARG A 253 23.87 19.72 13.55
CA ARG A 253 24.69 20.42 14.56
C ARG A 253 25.99 20.97 13.99
N ARG A 254 26.62 20.23 13.08
CA ARG A 254 27.87 20.62 12.43
C ARG A 254 27.66 21.43 11.15
N ARG A 255 26.41 21.73 10.77
CA ARG A 255 26.03 22.39 9.51
C ARG A 255 26.60 21.69 8.27
N TRP A 256 26.56 20.36 8.25
CA TRP A 256 27.01 19.53 7.13
C TRP A 256 25.93 19.28 6.08
N ILE A 257 24.66 19.46 6.45
CA ILE A 257 23.51 19.20 5.58
C ILE A 257 22.77 20.51 5.31
N ASP A 258 22.47 20.74 4.04
CA ASP A 258 21.58 21.78 3.54
C ASP A 258 20.10 21.36 3.70
N ILE A 259 19.19 22.33 3.56
CA ILE A 259 17.76 22.12 3.81
C ILE A 259 17.16 21.19 2.74
N GLU A 260 17.59 21.34 1.49
CA GLU A 260 17.12 20.54 0.36
C GLU A 260 17.47 19.06 0.57
N SER A 261 18.73 18.77 0.94
CA SER A 261 19.17 17.41 1.29
C SER A 261 18.47 16.86 2.53
N LEU A 262 18.17 17.70 3.53
CA LEU A 262 17.41 17.29 4.71
C LEU A 262 15.99 16.84 4.33
N PHE A 263 15.32 17.57 3.44
CA PHE A 263 13.97 17.22 2.99
C PHE A 263 13.94 16.02 2.04
N LEU A 264 14.98 15.82 1.22
CA LEU A 264 15.08 14.65 0.34
C LEU A 264 15.41 13.36 1.08
N PHE A 265 15.90 13.45 2.32
CA PHE A 265 16.39 12.33 3.12
C PHE A 265 15.41 11.14 3.24
N PRO A 266 14.09 11.31 3.45
CA PRO A 266 13.13 10.21 3.51
C PRO A 266 13.03 9.45 2.17
N THR A 267 13.11 10.17 1.06
CA THR A 267 13.13 9.57 -0.28
C THR A 267 14.41 8.77 -0.48
N ALA A 268 15.55 9.33 -0.07
CA ALA A 268 16.84 8.65 -0.17
C ALA A 268 16.88 7.34 0.63
N ILE A 269 16.41 7.33 1.89
CA ILE A 269 16.37 6.09 2.68
C ILE A 269 15.34 5.11 2.15
N GLY A 270 14.21 5.58 1.59
CA GLY A 270 13.22 4.71 0.96
C GLY A 270 13.81 3.96 -0.22
N LEU A 271 14.44 4.67 -1.16
CA LEU A 271 15.12 4.05 -2.31
C LEU A 271 16.24 3.10 -1.87
N PHE A 272 17.04 3.50 -0.87
CA PHE A 272 18.10 2.65 -0.33
C PHE A 272 17.53 1.35 0.26
N ILE A 273 16.48 1.44 1.09
CA ILE A 273 15.87 0.28 1.73
C ILE A 273 15.20 -0.62 0.69
N ILE A 274 14.41 -0.08 -0.25
CA ILE A 274 13.80 -0.89 -1.32
C ILE A 274 14.87 -1.71 -2.07
N GLY A 275 15.98 -1.07 -2.46
CA GLY A 275 17.05 -1.76 -3.19
C GLY A 275 17.78 -2.81 -2.36
N THR A 276 18.09 -2.50 -1.10
CA THR A 276 18.90 -3.39 -0.23
C THR A 276 18.07 -4.46 0.47
N ALA A 277 16.85 -4.14 0.92
CA ALA A 277 15.90 -5.09 1.49
C ALA A 277 15.44 -6.11 0.45
N GLY A 278 15.19 -5.66 -0.79
CA GLY A 278 14.94 -6.56 -1.92
C GLY A 278 16.12 -7.49 -2.21
N ALA A 279 17.36 -7.02 -2.05
CA ALA A 279 18.56 -7.85 -2.26
C ALA A 279 18.77 -8.92 -1.17
N ILE A 280 18.31 -8.68 0.06
CA ILE A 280 18.37 -9.67 1.17
C ILE A 280 17.08 -10.50 1.30
N ASP A 281 16.14 -10.35 0.35
CA ASP A 281 14.84 -11.03 0.31
C ASP A 281 14.01 -10.89 1.60
N THR A 282 13.94 -9.67 2.14
CA THR A 282 13.12 -9.34 3.33
C THR A 282 11.95 -8.42 2.96
N GLU A 283 11.00 -8.25 3.89
CA GLU A 283 9.87 -7.34 3.68
C GLU A 283 10.30 -5.86 3.64
N GLU A 284 10.39 -5.31 2.44
CA GLU A 284 10.92 -3.97 2.20
C GLU A 284 9.96 -2.83 2.54
N LEU A 285 8.66 -3.00 2.32
CA LEU A 285 7.64 -1.98 2.62
C LEU A 285 7.59 -1.72 4.13
N LEU A 286 7.62 -2.80 4.92
CA LEU A 286 7.66 -2.71 6.37
C LEU A 286 8.97 -2.11 6.86
N ALA A 287 10.09 -2.46 6.21
CA ALA A 287 11.39 -1.85 6.50
C ALA A 287 11.36 -0.34 6.25
N CYS A 288 10.75 0.12 5.14
CA CYS A 288 10.56 1.55 4.84
C CYS A 288 9.71 2.24 5.92
N PHE A 289 8.58 1.64 6.31
CA PHE A 289 7.75 2.20 7.38
C PHE A 289 8.49 2.26 8.73
N ALA A 290 9.17 1.17 9.11
CA ALA A 290 9.98 1.11 10.33
C ALA A 290 11.11 2.17 10.31
N ALA A 291 11.76 2.36 9.17
CA ALA A 291 12.80 3.37 9.00
C ALA A 291 12.26 4.80 9.13
N GLY A 292 11.09 5.11 8.58
CA GLY A 292 10.43 6.41 8.77
C GLY A 292 10.13 6.69 10.25
N ASN A 293 9.59 5.69 10.97
CA ASN A 293 9.32 5.82 12.40
C ASN A 293 10.62 6.00 13.22
N ALA A 294 11.68 5.28 12.87
CA ALA A 294 12.98 5.37 13.54
C ALA A 294 13.77 6.64 13.18
N LEU A 295 13.59 7.18 11.97
CA LEU A 295 14.14 8.46 11.54
C LEU A 295 13.67 9.59 12.46
N ASN A 296 12.39 9.57 12.84
CA ASN A 296 11.79 10.54 13.76
C ASN A 296 11.82 10.09 15.23
N TRP A 297 12.72 9.18 15.63
CA TRP A 297 12.70 8.59 16.98
C TRP A 297 12.85 9.62 18.12
N ASN A 298 13.59 10.69 17.88
CA ASN A 298 13.81 11.79 18.83
C ASN A 298 12.90 13.01 18.59
N GLY A 299 12.03 12.97 17.57
CA GLY A 299 11.16 14.09 17.19
C GLY A 299 11.82 15.22 16.41
N LEU A 300 13.16 15.28 16.38
CA LEU A 300 13.90 16.42 15.82
C LEU A 300 13.73 16.56 14.31
N TYR A 301 13.61 15.45 13.58
CA TYR A 301 13.45 15.49 12.13
C TYR A 301 12.11 16.12 11.75
N GLN A 302 11.02 15.64 12.37
CA GLN A 302 9.69 16.19 12.10
C GLN A 302 9.55 17.64 12.56
N GLU A 303 10.21 18.03 13.66
CA GLU A 303 10.26 19.42 14.13
C GLU A 303 10.96 20.32 13.10
N ALA A 304 12.15 19.93 12.63
CA ALA A 304 12.87 20.66 11.60
C ALA A 304 12.06 20.81 10.30
N CYS A 305 11.39 19.74 9.84
CA CYS A 305 10.50 19.82 8.67
C CYS A 305 9.33 20.81 8.86
N LYS A 306 8.81 20.95 10.08
CA LYS A 306 7.72 21.89 10.36
C LYS A 306 8.22 23.33 10.43
N GLU A 307 9.36 23.57 11.07
CA GLU A 307 9.97 24.90 11.18
C GLU A 307 10.36 25.46 9.81
N GLU A 308 10.98 24.62 8.98
CA GLU A 308 11.45 25.00 7.65
C GLU A 308 10.38 24.83 6.54
N HIS A 309 9.13 24.54 6.91
CA HIS A 309 7.98 24.43 6.00
C HIS A 309 8.22 23.47 4.82
N ASP A 310 8.54 22.21 5.12
CA ASP A 310 8.80 21.17 4.14
C ASP A 310 7.66 21.01 3.11
N ALA A 311 7.94 21.47 1.88
CA ALA A 311 7.08 21.28 0.72
C ALA A 311 7.55 20.13 -0.19
N VAL A 312 8.72 19.54 0.06
CA VAL A 312 9.35 18.54 -0.81
C VAL A 312 8.72 17.18 -0.58
N ASN A 313 8.65 16.69 0.67
CA ASN A 313 8.05 15.38 0.94
C ASN A 313 6.58 15.28 0.48
N PRO A 314 5.71 16.28 0.74
CA PRO A 314 4.36 16.29 0.19
C PRO A 314 4.32 16.31 -1.35
N THR A 315 5.22 17.05 -1.99
CA THR A 315 5.30 17.11 -3.47
C THR A 315 5.78 15.79 -4.07
N ILE A 316 6.77 15.13 -3.47
CA ILE A 316 7.23 13.81 -3.91
C ILE A 316 6.10 12.78 -3.74
N GLY A 317 5.45 12.77 -2.57
CA GLY A 317 4.30 11.90 -2.34
C GLY A 317 3.19 12.12 -3.38
N PHE A 318 2.86 13.38 -3.68
CA PHE A 318 1.91 13.76 -4.72
C PHE A 318 2.28 13.21 -6.11
N LEU A 319 3.55 13.38 -6.51
CA LEU A 319 4.04 12.93 -7.81
C LEU A 319 4.00 11.40 -7.94
N LEU A 320 4.47 10.69 -6.91
CA LEU A 320 4.45 9.22 -6.86
C LEU A 320 3.01 8.69 -6.90
N ASN A 321 2.10 9.32 -6.16
CA ASN A 321 0.69 8.97 -6.13
C ASN A 321 0.03 9.16 -7.50
N LEU A 322 0.21 10.32 -8.13
CA LEU A 322 -0.29 10.56 -9.48
C LEU A 322 0.26 9.56 -10.49
N GLY A 323 1.59 9.32 -10.48
CA GLY A 323 2.24 8.38 -11.38
C GLY A 323 1.72 6.95 -11.19
N ALA A 324 1.65 6.47 -9.95
CA ALA A 324 1.19 5.13 -9.62
C ALA A 324 -0.27 4.90 -10.05
N PHE A 325 -1.19 5.81 -9.73
CA PHE A 325 -2.60 5.63 -10.12
C PHE A 325 -2.86 5.83 -11.61
N LEU A 326 -2.11 6.73 -12.27
CA LEU A 326 -2.15 6.85 -13.73
C LEU A 326 -1.64 5.57 -14.40
N TYR A 327 -0.56 4.98 -13.88
CA TYR A 327 -0.06 3.68 -14.35
C TYR A 327 -1.08 2.57 -14.13
N ILE A 328 -1.67 2.43 -12.93
CA ILE A 328 -2.76 1.46 -12.66
C ILE A 328 -3.87 1.60 -13.69
N GLY A 329 -4.37 2.82 -13.91
CA GLY A 329 -5.45 3.07 -14.85
C GLY A 329 -5.15 2.58 -16.25
N SER A 330 -3.88 2.66 -16.67
CA SER A 330 -3.43 2.21 -17.99
C SER A 330 -3.32 0.67 -18.12
N ILE A 331 -3.18 -0.06 -17.02
CA ILE A 331 -3.00 -1.53 -17.03
C ILE A 331 -4.26 -2.32 -16.64
N ILE A 332 -5.39 -1.66 -16.36
CA ILE A 332 -6.62 -2.36 -15.96
C ILE A 332 -7.06 -3.36 -17.06
N PRO A 333 -7.20 -4.66 -16.74
CA PRO A 333 -7.52 -5.70 -17.72
C PRO A 333 -9.03 -5.79 -17.97
N TRP A 334 -9.57 -4.81 -18.68
CA TRP A 334 -11.01 -4.67 -18.94
C TRP A 334 -11.67 -5.90 -19.57
N ASP A 335 -10.94 -6.67 -20.37
CA ASP A 335 -11.47 -7.86 -21.04
C ASP A 335 -11.84 -8.96 -20.06
N MET A 336 -11.15 -9.04 -18.91
CA MET A 336 -11.41 -10.04 -17.86
C MET A 336 -12.71 -9.78 -17.08
N PHE A 337 -13.27 -8.57 -17.13
CA PHE A 337 -14.51 -8.21 -16.40
C PHE A 337 -15.80 -8.69 -17.08
N SER A 338 -15.68 -9.40 -18.21
CA SER A 338 -16.81 -10.01 -18.92
C SER A 338 -16.89 -11.54 -18.77
N ALA A 339 -16.00 -12.13 -17.98
CA ALA A 339 -15.95 -13.57 -17.78
C ALA A 339 -17.24 -14.11 -17.11
N PRO A 340 -17.69 -15.34 -17.42
CA PRO A 340 -18.98 -15.88 -16.92
C PRO A 340 -19.12 -15.90 -15.39
N ALA A 341 -18.02 -16.05 -14.66
CA ALA A 341 -17.98 -16.02 -13.20
C ALA A 341 -18.05 -14.59 -12.65
N VAL A 342 -17.49 -13.61 -13.37
CA VAL A 342 -17.24 -12.24 -12.92
C VAL A 342 -18.06 -11.28 -13.79
N THR A 343 -19.35 -11.14 -13.48
CA THR A 343 -20.23 -10.17 -14.16
C THR A 343 -20.18 -8.81 -13.48
N TYR A 344 -20.42 -7.73 -14.23
CA TYR A 344 -20.47 -6.37 -13.67
C TYR A 344 -21.41 -6.25 -12.45
N GLY A 345 -22.59 -6.87 -12.50
CA GLY A 345 -23.53 -6.87 -11.37
C GLY A 345 -22.96 -7.52 -10.11
N ARG A 346 -22.22 -8.64 -10.27
CA ARG A 346 -21.52 -9.29 -9.15
C ARG A 346 -20.35 -8.45 -8.65
N LEU A 347 -19.61 -7.77 -9.52
CA LEU A 347 -18.53 -6.86 -9.12
C LEU A 347 -19.06 -5.68 -8.30
N PHE A 348 -20.16 -5.06 -8.71
CA PHE A 348 -20.82 -4.00 -7.94
C PHE A 348 -21.35 -4.52 -6.60
N ALA A 349 -22.00 -5.69 -6.61
CA ALA A 349 -22.49 -6.33 -5.38
C ALA A 349 -21.34 -6.68 -4.43
N LEU A 350 -20.23 -7.20 -4.95
CA LEU A 350 -19.03 -7.51 -4.18
C LEU A 350 -18.41 -6.24 -3.61
N GLY A 351 -18.24 -5.19 -4.41
CA GLY A 351 -17.73 -3.90 -3.94
C GLY A 351 -18.59 -3.33 -2.80
N ALA A 352 -19.92 -3.34 -2.96
CA ALA A 352 -20.84 -2.90 -1.92
C ALA A 352 -20.76 -3.77 -0.65
N ALA A 353 -20.74 -5.09 -0.81
CA ALA A 353 -20.64 -6.03 0.32
C ALA A 353 -19.33 -5.85 1.09
N VAL A 354 -18.20 -5.73 0.39
CA VAL A 354 -16.89 -5.51 1.00
C VAL A 354 -16.85 -4.16 1.72
N LEU A 355 -17.34 -3.07 1.12
CA LEU A 355 -17.36 -1.76 1.78
C LEU A 355 -18.21 -1.75 3.06
N LEU A 356 -19.33 -2.47 3.10
CA LEU A 356 -20.23 -2.51 4.25
C LEU A 356 -19.76 -3.48 5.34
N VAL A 357 -19.25 -4.65 4.97
CA VAL A 357 -19.02 -5.77 5.91
C VAL A 357 -17.55 -5.89 6.32
N ARG A 358 -16.59 -5.41 5.52
CA ARG A 358 -15.16 -5.60 5.81
C ARG A 358 -14.74 -4.93 7.11
N ARG A 359 -14.98 -3.62 7.23
CA ARG A 359 -14.30 -2.78 8.23
C ARG A 359 -15.23 -2.26 9.33
N ILE A 360 -16.47 -1.86 9.00
CA ILE A 360 -17.44 -1.34 9.99
C ILE A 360 -17.73 -2.36 11.12
N PRO A 361 -18.02 -3.64 10.84
CA PRO A 361 -18.25 -4.62 11.91
C PRO A 361 -17.00 -4.87 12.75
N ALA A 362 -15.83 -4.92 12.11
CA ALA A 362 -14.56 -5.17 12.78
C ALA A 362 -14.22 -4.05 13.78
N THR A 363 -14.34 -2.79 13.38
CA THR A 363 -14.08 -1.65 14.28
C THR A 363 -15.14 -1.52 15.38
N MET A 364 -16.41 -1.77 15.06
CA MET A 364 -17.50 -1.75 16.04
C MET A 364 -17.42 -2.88 17.08
N LEU A 365 -16.79 -4.01 16.75
CA LEU A 365 -16.56 -5.09 17.70
C LEU A 365 -15.34 -4.79 18.60
N SER A 366 -14.30 -4.18 18.04
CA SER A 366 -13.01 -3.99 18.72
C SER A 366 -12.85 -2.64 19.44
N TYR A 367 -13.68 -1.62 19.19
CA TYR A 367 -13.45 -0.28 19.75
C TYR A 367 -13.37 -0.25 21.28
N LYS A 368 -14.11 -1.13 21.97
CA LYS A 368 -14.05 -1.25 23.45
C LYS A 368 -12.70 -1.77 23.95
N MET A 369 -11.94 -2.46 23.11
CA MET A 369 -10.58 -2.94 23.39
C MET A 369 -9.53 -1.85 23.16
N LEU A 370 -9.93 -0.71 22.57
CA LEU A 370 -9.09 0.43 22.20
C LEU A 370 -9.53 1.74 22.89
N PRO A 371 -9.71 1.78 24.24
CA PRO A 371 -10.28 2.94 24.93
C PRO A 371 -9.44 4.22 24.80
N ASN A 372 -8.13 4.09 24.53
CA ASN A 372 -7.22 5.21 24.35
C ASN A 372 -7.19 5.77 22.92
N GLU A 373 -7.72 5.04 21.95
CA GLU A 373 -7.68 5.42 20.53
C GLU A 373 -9.05 5.72 19.94
N CYS A 374 -10.09 5.02 20.41
CA CYS A 374 -11.47 5.24 20.00
C CYS A 374 -12.36 5.34 21.24
N ALA A 375 -12.75 6.56 21.61
CA ALA A 375 -13.51 6.81 22.83
C ALA A 375 -14.98 6.44 22.66
N ASN A 376 -15.53 6.60 21.46
CA ASN A 376 -16.98 6.57 21.21
C ASN A 376 -17.37 5.68 20.04
N PRO A 377 -18.59 5.09 20.04
CA PRO A 377 -19.07 4.30 18.91
C PRO A 377 -19.20 5.11 17.61
N ARG A 378 -19.35 6.44 17.70
CA ARG A 378 -19.33 7.33 16.54
C ARG A 378 -17.95 7.38 15.88
N GLU A 379 -16.89 7.43 16.69
CA GLU A 379 -15.51 7.39 16.20
C GLU A 379 -15.21 6.02 15.59
N ALA A 380 -15.72 4.93 16.19
CA ALA A 380 -15.57 3.58 15.66
C ALA A 380 -16.25 3.42 14.28
N LEU A 381 -17.40 4.06 14.09
CA LEU A 381 -18.10 4.08 12.80
C LEU A 381 -17.33 4.89 11.76
N VAL A 382 -16.78 6.05 12.14
CA VAL A 382 -15.94 6.86 11.24
C VAL A 382 -14.67 6.09 10.86
N LEU A 383 -13.98 5.48 11.82
CA LEU A 383 -12.83 4.60 11.57
C LEU A 383 -13.19 3.40 10.70
N GLY A 384 -14.39 2.84 10.90
CA GLY A 384 -14.93 1.73 10.13
C GLY A 384 -15.17 2.09 8.67
N TYR A 385 -15.70 3.28 8.43
CA TYR A 385 -15.96 3.82 7.10
C TYR A 385 -14.68 4.26 6.39
N MET A 386 -13.74 4.84 7.13
CA MET A 386 -12.48 5.37 6.60
C MET A 386 -11.41 4.27 6.53
N GLY A 387 -11.43 3.50 5.43
CA GLY A 387 -10.42 2.47 5.16
C GLY A 387 -10.38 2.08 3.70
N PRO A 388 -9.82 2.93 2.83
CA PRO A 388 -9.82 2.71 1.39
C PRO A 388 -9.04 1.47 0.98
N ILE A 389 -9.43 0.89 -0.15
CA ILE A 389 -8.74 -0.23 -0.78
C ILE A 389 -8.02 0.32 -2.00
N GLY A 390 -6.70 0.23 -2.01
CA GLY A 390 -5.84 0.64 -3.13
C GLY A 390 -4.66 -0.31 -3.21
N LYS A 391 -4.84 -1.50 -3.77
CA LYS A 391 -3.76 -2.49 -3.81
C LYS A 391 -3.08 -2.45 -5.17
N LEU A 392 -1.87 -1.90 -5.21
CA LEU A 392 -0.94 -2.00 -6.34
C LEU A 392 -0.07 -3.27 -6.22
N GLU A 393 0.44 -3.59 -5.03
CA GLU A 393 1.58 -4.51 -4.89
C GLU A 393 1.19 -5.97 -4.60
N THR A 394 0.24 -6.21 -3.67
CA THR A 394 -0.04 -7.57 -3.19
C THR A 394 -0.58 -8.51 -4.26
N SER A 395 -1.31 -7.98 -5.25
CA SER A 395 -1.84 -8.76 -6.37
C SER A 395 -0.73 -9.21 -7.35
N LEU A 396 0.40 -8.51 -7.39
CA LEU A 396 1.53 -8.80 -8.29
C LEU A 396 2.61 -9.63 -7.60
N THR A 397 2.80 -9.49 -6.28
CA THR A 397 3.66 -10.39 -5.51
C THR A 397 3.21 -11.86 -5.64
N MET A 398 1.90 -12.09 -5.84
CA MET A 398 1.35 -13.41 -6.18
C MET A 398 1.95 -13.99 -7.46
N ALA A 399 2.11 -13.18 -8.51
CA ALA A 399 2.55 -13.65 -9.83
C ALA A 399 4.06 -13.94 -9.88
N HIS A 400 4.86 -13.27 -9.04
CA HIS A 400 6.32 -13.42 -9.03
C HIS A 400 6.82 -14.54 -8.10
N ARG A 401 6.02 -14.95 -7.10
CA ARG A 401 6.39 -16.00 -6.12
C ARG A 401 5.57 -17.29 -6.23
N SER A 402 4.65 -17.39 -7.20
CA SER A 402 4.01 -18.63 -7.65
C SER A 402 4.80 -19.24 -8.79
#